data_AF-A0A077KLX9-F1
#
_entry.id   AF-A0A077KLX9-F1
#
_cell.length_a   1.000
_cell.length_b   1.000
_cell.length_c   1.000
_cell.angle_alpha   90.00
_cell.angle_beta   90.00
_cell.angle_gamma   90.00
#
_symmetry.space_group_name_H-M   'P 1'
#
loop_
_entity.id
_entity.type
_entity.pdbx_description
1 polymer ?
#
loop_
_entity_poly.entity_id
_entity_poly.type
_entity_poly.pdbx_seq_one_letter_code
_entity_poly.pdbx_strand_id
1 'polypeptide(L)' 'MKCPSCKTEVSGDYELPVLLKLNRDEQDFILNFFLSSGSIKEMAKQAGLSYPTMRNKMDDLITKVEQLKNNL' A
#
# COMPACT_ATOMS: atom_id res chain seq x y z
N MET A 1 -19.21 8.42 0.07
CA MET A 1 -18.05 9.04 -0.64
C MET A 1 -18.54 10.26 -1.43
N LYS A 2 -17.84 11.40 -1.40
CA LYS A 2 -18.28 12.64 -2.08
C LYS A 2 -17.21 13.19 -3.02
N CYS A 3 -17.57 13.45 -4.27
CA CYS A 3 -16.68 14.05 -5.25
C CYS A 3 -16.54 15.57 -4.99
N PRO A 4 -15.32 16.10 -4.77
CA PRO A 4 -15.14 17.53 -4.50
C PRO A 4 -15.42 18.41 -5.74
N SER A 5 -15.25 17.87 -6.95
CA SER A 5 -15.40 18.58 -8.23
C SER A 5 -16.85 18.82 -8.62
N CYS A 6 -17.65 17.76 -8.74
CA CYS A 6 -19.06 17.84 -9.19
C CYS A 6 -20.10 17.69 -8.08
N LYS A 7 -19.65 17.51 -6.83
CA LYS A 7 -20.49 17.31 -5.62
C LYS A 7 -21.34 16.05 -5.58
N THR A 8 -21.24 15.16 -6.59
CA THR A 8 -21.87 13.85 -6.57
C THR A 8 -21.53 13.11 -5.28
N GLU A 9 -22.56 12.61 -4.63
CA GLU A 9 -22.47 11.85 -3.39
C GLU A 9 -22.92 10.41 -3.64
N VAL A 10 -22.12 9.47 -3.15
CA VAL A 10 -22.34 8.04 -3.25
C VAL A 10 -22.53 7.50 -1.84
N SER A 11 -23.69 6.89 -1.59
CA SER A 11 -24.17 6.46 -0.28
C SER A 11 -24.59 4.99 -0.31
N GLY A 12 -24.27 4.24 0.75
CA GLY A 12 -24.53 2.81 0.87
C GLY A 12 -23.52 2.14 1.80
N ASP A 13 -23.71 0.84 2.03
CA ASP A 13 -22.74 0.00 2.73
C ASP A 13 -21.66 -0.44 1.76
N TYR A 14 -20.41 -0.07 2.06
CA TYR A 14 -19.25 -0.45 1.26
C TYR A 14 -18.21 -1.07 2.16
N GLU A 15 -17.70 -2.23 1.74
CA GLU A 15 -16.49 -2.74 2.35
C GLU A 15 -15.29 -1.89 1.93
N LEU A 16 -14.46 -1.52 2.91
CA LEU A 16 -13.21 -0.87 2.60
C LEU A 16 -12.30 -1.85 1.82
N PRO A 17 -11.82 -1.50 0.62
CA PRO A 17 -10.80 -2.29 -0.07
C PRO A 17 -9.57 -2.49 0.81
N VAL A 18 -8.88 -3.62 0.66
CA VAL A 18 -7.68 -3.96 1.46
C VAL A 18 -6.64 -2.84 1.45
N LEU A 19 -6.39 -2.21 0.30
CA LEU A 19 -5.47 -1.09 0.16
C LEU A 19 -5.81 0.10 1.07
N LEU A 20 -7.10 0.39 1.29
CA LEU A 20 -7.54 1.48 2.16
C LEU A 20 -7.50 1.11 3.66
N LYS A 21 -7.33 -0.18 3.99
CA LYS A 21 -7.08 -0.65 5.36
C LYS A 21 -5.61 -0.51 5.78
N LEU A 22 -4.71 -0.24 4.85
CA LEU A 22 -3.30 0.03 5.10
C LEU A 22 -3.08 1.48 5.57
N ASN A 23 -2.05 1.72 6.38
CA ASN A 23 -1.67 3.09 6.73
C ASN A 23 -0.98 3.80 5.55
N ARG A 24 -0.73 5.11 5.67
CA ARG A 24 -0.16 5.90 4.57
C ARG A 24 1.21 5.40 4.13
N ASP A 25 2.11 5.08 5.06
CA ASP A 25 3.46 4.62 4.74
C ASP A 25 3.46 3.28 4.00
N GLU A 26 2.50 2.41 4.30
CA GLU A 26 2.29 1.12 3.63
C GLU A 26 1.71 1.31 2.22
N GLN A 27 0.78 2.25 2.05
CA GLN A 27 0.27 2.62 0.72
C GLN A 27 1.38 3.22 -0.15
N ASP A 28 2.17 4.14 0.41
CA ASP A 28 3.31 4.77 -0.27
C ASP A 28 4.37 3.73 -0.64
N PHE A 29 4.60 2.73 0.22
CA PHE A 29 5.49 1.62 -0.11
C PHE A 29 5.03 0.88 -1.37
N ILE A 30 3.74 0.54 -1.47
CA ILE A 30 3.17 -0.17 -2.64
C ILE A 30 3.30 0.68 -3.90
N LEU A 31 2.99 1.98 -3.80
CA LEU A 31 3.14 2.91 -4.93
C LEU A 31 4.59 3.01 -5.39
N ASN A 32 5.53 3.16 -4.46
CA ASN A 32 6.96 3.22 -4.78
C ASN A 32 7.48 1.91 -5.36
N PHE A 33 6.99 0.77 -4.89
CA PHE A 33 7.30 -0.53 -5.47
C PHE A 33 6.81 -0.63 -6.92
N PHE A 34 5.58 -0.20 -7.20
CA PHE A 34 5.03 -0.14 -8.55
C PHE A 34 5.84 0.79 -9.46
N LEU A 35 6.15 2.00 -8.99
CA LEU A 35 6.96 2.99 -9.73
C LEU A 35 8.40 2.50 -9.97
N SER A 36 8.91 1.63 -9.10
CA SER A 36 10.22 0.99 -9.25
C SER A 36 10.18 -0.28 -10.11
N SER A 37 9.06 -0.57 -10.80
CA SER A 37 8.86 -1.81 -11.58
C SER A 37 9.10 -3.08 -10.75
N GLY A 38 8.79 -3.03 -9.46
CA GLY A 38 9.00 -4.12 -8.51
C GLY A 38 10.44 -4.28 -7.99
N SER A 39 11.33 -3.32 -8.26
CA SER A 39 12.74 -3.42 -7.84
C SER A 39 12.95 -2.97 -6.39
N ILE A 40 13.03 -3.94 -5.48
CA ILE A 40 13.41 -3.69 -4.07
C ILE A 40 14.81 -3.11 -3.95
N LYS A 41 15.71 -3.47 -4.87
CA LYS A 41 17.07 -2.91 -4.91
C LYS A 41 17.05 -1.40 -5.20
N GLU A 42 16.24 -0.96 -6.16
CA GLU A 42 16.13 0.47 -6.47
C GLU A 42 15.43 1.23 -5.33
N MET A 43 14.38 0.66 -4.73
CA MET A 43 13.75 1.27 -3.56
C MET A 43 14.75 1.43 -2.40
N ALA A 44 15.55 0.40 -2.10
CA ALA A 44 16.56 0.46 -1.05
C ALA A 44 17.58 1.58 -1.32
N LYS A 45 18.06 1.68 -2.57
CA LYS A 45 18.99 2.73 -3.01
C LYS A 45 18.38 4.13 -2.88
N GLN A 46 17.14 4.33 -3.30
CA GLN A 46 16.44 5.62 -3.21
C GLN A 46 16.19 6.05 -1.75
N ALA A 47 15.89 5.09 -0.87
CA ALA A 47 15.64 5.33 0.54
C ALA A 47 16.92 5.45 1.39
N GLY A 48 18.11 5.22 0.82
CA GLY A 48 19.37 5.17 1.58
C GLY A 48 19.42 4.01 2.58
N LEU A 49 18.68 2.93 2.32
CA LEU A 49 18.58 1.75 3.18
C LEU A 49 19.32 0.55 2.58
N SER A 50 19.67 -0.41 3.43
CA SER A 50 20.20 -1.68 2.95
C SER A 50 19.12 -2.49 2.23
N TYR A 51 19.52 -3.30 1.24
CA TYR A 51 18.61 -4.24 0.58
C TYR A 51 17.89 -5.16 1.59
N PRO A 52 18.57 -5.77 2.58
CA PRO A 52 17.90 -6.56 3.63
C PRO A 52 16.83 -5.76 4.39
N THR A 53 17.10 -4.50 4.76
CA THR A 53 16.12 -3.66 5.47
C THR A 53 14.87 -3.42 4.62
N MET A 54 15.04 -3.08 3.34
CA MET A 54 13.91 -2.85 2.43
C MET A 54 13.14 -4.14 2.15
N ARG A 55 13.85 -5.27 2.07
CA ARG A 55 13.26 -6.59 1.87
C ARG A 55 12.38 -7.00 3.06
N ASN A 56 12.88 -6.85 4.29
CA ASN A 56 12.10 -7.14 5.49
C ASN A 56 10.81 -6.29 5.54
N LYS A 57 10.91 -4.99 5.21
CA LYS A 57 9.73 -4.11 5.13
C LYS A 57 8.69 -4.59 4.10
N MET A 58 9.14 -5.13 2.97
CA MET A 58 8.25 -5.74 1.97
C MET A 58 7.56 -6.99 2.52
N ASP A 59 8.34 -7.90 3.12
CA ASP A 59 7.83 -9.17 3.63
C ASP A 59 6.83 -8.96 4.80
N ASP A 60 7.08 -7.97 5.67
CA ASP A 60 6.14 -7.55 6.73
C ASP A 60 4.81 -7.04 6.13
N LEU A 61 4.89 -6.22 5.08
CA LEU A 61 3.69 -5.69 4.40
C LEU A 61 2.92 -6.78 3.66
N ILE A 62 3.60 -7.73 3.01
CA ILE A 62 2.96 -8.91 2.40
C ILE A 62 2.18 -9.68 3.46
N THR A 63 2.81 -10.00 4.60
CA THR A 63 2.18 -10.72 5.70
C THR A 63 0.92 -10.00 6.19
N LYS A 64 0.99 -8.68 6.35
CA LYS A 64 -0.16 -7.86 6.75
C LYS A 64 -1.30 -7.90 5.73
N VAL A 65 -0.97 -7.78 4.44
CA VAL A 65 -1.96 -7.85 3.36
C VAL A 65 -2.64 -9.21 3.29
N GLU A 66 -1.90 -10.31 3.48
CA GLU A 66 -2.46 -11.66 3.56
C GLU A 66 -3.44 -11.80 4.74
N GLN A 67 -3.08 -11.29 5.92
CA GLN A 67 -3.98 -11.28 7.08
C GLN A 67 -5.26 -10.48 6.80
N LEU A 68 -5.15 -9.30 6.17
CA LEU A 68 -6.31 -8.48 5.82
C LEU A 68 -7.22 -9.14 4.77
N LYS A 69 -6.66 -9.99 3.89
CA LYS A 69 -7.41 -10.77 2.90
C LYS A 69 -8.08 -12.01 3.51
N ASN A 70 -7.46 -12.65 4.49
CA ASN A 70 -7.99 -13.85 5.15
C ASN A 70 -9.05 -13.53 6.21
N ASN A 71 -9.13 -12.28 6.67
CA ASN A 71 -10.17 -11.77 7.56
C ASN A 71 -11.38 -11.17 6.81
N LEU A 72 -11.55 -11.54 5.53
CA LEU A 72 -12.69 -11.22 4.67
C LEU A 72 -13.44 -12.50 4.30
#